data_AF-X1K3V2-F1
#
_entry.id   AF-X1K3V2-F1
#
_cell.length_a   1.000
_cell.length_b   1.000
_cell.length_c   1.000
_cell.angle_alpha   90.00
_cell.angle_beta   90.00
_cell.angle_gamma   90.00
#
_symmetry.space_group_name_H-M   'P 1'
#
loop_
_entity.id
_entity.type
_entity.pdbx_description
1 polymer ?
#
loop_
_entity_poly.entity_id
_entity_poly.type
_entity_poly.pdbx_seq_one_letter_code
_entity_poly.pdbx_strand_id
1 'polypeptide(L)'
;MPHMKSVAIVFGIGAGSRYEVQKHQGISHLVEHILFKGTNKRKSTLEISQVIEGIGGEINASTSKETTYLYAKVPQEQFKTAFDVLTDIILNSLMREEDLHKEKNVIIEEIRKYQDIPEELVEILLDRIMWKNHPLGRSVLGYEKSVINIQREDLLSYVNKFYCPNNLVISVAGNIKITKVILQVEKFRENQKKDESGYSF
;
A
#
# COMPACT_ATOMS: atom_id res chain seq x y z
N MET A 1 25.40 -3.02 -6.11
CA MET A 1 26.02 -1.68 -6.11
C MET A 1 26.98 -1.58 -4.93
N PRO A 2 28.23 -2.06 -5.05
CA PRO A 2 29.12 -2.29 -3.89
C PRO A 2 29.49 -1.01 -3.12
N HIS A 3 29.46 0.15 -3.77
CA HIS A 3 29.83 1.43 -3.18
C HIS A 3 28.66 2.14 -2.46
N MET A 4 27.44 1.64 -2.61
CA MET A 4 26.27 2.23 -1.94
C MET A 4 26.29 1.89 -0.45
N LYS A 5 25.85 2.83 0.40
CA LYS A 5 25.67 2.59 1.86
C LYS A 5 24.21 2.47 2.26
N SER A 6 23.31 2.39 1.28
CA SER A 6 21.87 2.25 1.49
C SER A 6 21.29 1.11 0.67
N VAL A 7 20.08 0.72 1.06
CA VAL A 7 19.25 -0.28 0.39
C VAL A 7 17.86 0.30 0.22
N ALA A 8 17.29 0.12 -0.98
CA ALA A 8 15.90 0.36 -1.28
C ALA A 8 15.17 -0.99 -1.38
N ILE A 9 14.00 -1.07 -0.77
CA ILE A 9 13.11 -2.23 -0.76
C ILE A 9 11.77 -1.76 -1.31
N VAL A 10 11.21 -2.48 -2.27
CA VAL A 10 9.90 -2.20 -2.86
C VAL A 10 9.07 -3.47 -2.86
N PHE A 11 7.87 -3.39 -2.30
CA PHE A 11 6.81 -4.39 -2.40
C PHE A 11 5.81 -3.85 -3.42
N GLY A 12 5.81 -4.44 -4.62
CA GLY A 12 4.89 -4.08 -5.69
C GLY A 12 3.75 -5.08 -5.77
N ILE A 13 2.52 -4.58 -5.57
CA ILE A 13 1.30 -5.37 -5.62
C ILE A 13 0.59 -5.05 -6.93
N GLY A 14 0.11 -6.08 -7.64
CA GLY A 14 -0.77 -5.94 -8.81
C GLY A 14 -2.19 -5.52 -8.40
N ALA A 15 -2.32 -4.35 -7.80
CA ALA A 15 -3.55 -3.77 -7.28
C ALA A 15 -3.61 -2.29 -7.66
N GLY A 16 -4.80 -1.77 -7.93
CA GLY A 16 -4.95 -0.39 -8.41
C GLY A 16 -6.35 -0.14 -8.96
N SER A 17 -6.63 1.12 -9.29
CA SER A 17 -8.00 1.56 -9.58
C SER A 17 -8.69 0.85 -10.74
N ARG A 18 -7.91 0.26 -11.67
CA ARG A 18 -8.47 -0.51 -12.79
C ARG A 18 -9.16 -1.80 -12.35
N TYR A 19 -8.78 -2.37 -11.21
CA TYR A 19 -9.31 -3.65 -10.73
C TYR A 19 -10.48 -3.49 -9.75
N GLU A 20 -10.85 -2.25 -9.45
CA GLU A 20 -11.92 -1.93 -8.51
C GLU A 20 -13.30 -2.27 -9.10
N VAL A 21 -14.23 -2.58 -8.21
CA VAL A 21 -15.65 -2.69 -8.57
C VAL A 21 -16.27 -1.30 -8.58
N GLN A 22 -17.30 -1.10 -9.42
CA GLN A 22 -17.94 0.20 -9.62
C GLN A 22 -18.40 0.86 -8.31
N LYS A 23 -18.85 0.06 -7.33
CA LYS A 23 -19.32 0.55 -6.03
C LYS A 23 -18.21 1.02 -5.08
N HIS A 24 -16.97 0.56 -5.26
CA HIS A 24 -15.85 0.82 -4.35
C HIS A 24 -14.70 1.55 -5.05
N GLN A 25 -15.02 2.48 -5.96
CA GLN A 25 -13.99 3.26 -6.63
C GLN A 25 -13.21 4.11 -5.62
N GLY A 26 -11.88 4.05 -5.68
CA GLY A 26 -10.96 4.67 -4.71
C GLY A 26 -10.52 3.74 -3.57
N ILE A 27 -10.99 2.49 -3.52
CA ILE A 27 -10.62 1.55 -2.46
C ILE A 27 -9.12 1.21 -2.45
N SER A 28 -8.46 1.17 -3.61
CA SER A 28 -7.03 0.89 -3.70
C SER A 28 -6.22 1.94 -2.96
N HIS A 29 -6.55 3.21 -3.19
CA HIS A 29 -5.92 4.35 -2.56
C HIS A 29 -6.27 4.44 -1.07
N LEU A 30 -7.52 4.15 -0.71
CA LEU A 30 -7.92 4.11 0.69
C LEU A 30 -7.24 2.99 1.48
N VAL A 31 -7.02 1.82 0.88
CA VAL A 31 -6.23 0.74 1.48
C VAL A 31 -4.79 1.20 1.71
N GLU A 32 -4.18 1.87 0.74
CA GLU A 32 -2.84 2.45 0.89
C GLU A 32 -2.73 3.33 2.14
N HIS A 33 -3.64 4.29 2.32
CA HIS A 33 -3.67 5.16 3.51
C HIS A 33 -3.82 4.37 4.82
N ILE A 34 -4.70 3.36 4.81
CA ILE A 34 -5.08 2.60 5.99
C ILE A 34 -3.97 1.62 6.43
N LEU A 35 -3.19 1.09 5.49
CA LEU A 35 -2.09 0.17 5.78
C LEU A 35 -1.11 0.75 6.81
N PHE A 36 -0.88 2.06 6.80
CA PHE A 36 0.02 2.77 7.71
C PHE A 36 -0.60 3.21 9.05
N LYS A 37 -1.86 2.87 9.34
CA LYS A 37 -2.53 3.32 10.60
C LYS A 37 -2.25 2.47 11.83
N GLY A 38 -1.63 1.31 11.62
CA GLY A 38 -1.17 0.45 12.69
C GLY A 38 -1.30 -1.02 12.34
N THR A 39 -0.48 -1.81 12.99
CA THR A 39 -0.37 -3.25 12.84
C THR A 39 -0.48 -3.95 14.19
N ASN A 40 -0.52 -5.28 14.19
CA ASN A 40 -0.47 -6.05 15.42
C ASN A 40 0.79 -5.78 16.27
N LYS A 41 1.92 -5.51 15.64
CA LYS A 41 3.20 -5.26 16.32
C LYS A 41 3.47 -3.78 16.60
N ARG A 42 2.97 -2.87 15.77
CA ARG A 42 3.19 -1.42 15.85
C ARG A 42 1.85 -0.71 15.81
N LYS A 43 1.33 -0.32 16.97
CA LYS A 43 -0.10 -0.02 17.14
C LYS A 43 -0.52 1.32 16.51
N SER A 44 0.38 2.13 16.01
CA SER A 44 0.04 3.45 15.45
C SER A 44 0.90 3.81 14.25
N THR A 45 0.44 4.78 13.45
CA THR A 45 1.25 5.41 12.39
C THR A 45 2.58 5.93 12.93
N LEU A 46 2.56 6.54 14.12
CA LEU A 46 3.76 7.08 14.75
C LEU A 46 4.76 5.97 15.09
N GLU A 47 4.31 4.85 15.66
CA GLU A 47 5.21 3.71 15.93
C GLU A 47 5.81 3.12 14.65
N ILE A 48 5.04 3.08 13.56
CA ILE A 48 5.54 2.63 12.26
C ILE A 48 6.62 3.58 11.73
N SER A 49 6.34 4.89 11.70
CA SER A 49 7.26 5.88 11.15
C SER A 49 8.53 5.99 12.01
N GLN A 50 8.40 6.01 13.34
CA GLN A 50 9.55 6.10 14.26
C GLN A 50 10.57 4.98 14.07
N VAL A 51 10.12 3.76 13.75
CA VAL A 51 11.04 2.64 13.52
C VAL A 51 11.92 2.85 12.29
N ILE A 52 11.41 3.50 11.24
CA ILE A 52 12.15 3.73 9.99
C ILE A 52 12.87 5.09 10.00
N GLU A 53 12.17 6.16 10.38
CA GLU A 53 12.75 7.51 10.41
C GLU A 53 13.80 7.63 11.52
N GLY A 54 13.59 6.97 12.66
CA GLY A 54 14.54 6.95 13.78
C GLY A 54 15.88 6.28 13.47
N ILE A 55 15.95 5.49 12.39
CA ILE A 55 17.19 4.88 11.88
C ILE A 55 17.73 5.59 10.62
N GLY A 56 17.23 6.80 10.33
CA GLY A 56 17.63 7.60 9.17
C GLY A 56 17.07 7.09 7.84
N GLY A 57 15.96 6.37 7.89
CA GLY A 57 15.25 5.83 6.73
C GLY A 57 14.07 6.67 6.30
N GLU A 58 13.51 6.29 5.15
CA GLU A 58 12.24 6.77 4.61
C GLU A 58 11.34 5.57 4.32
N ILE A 59 10.05 5.69 4.61
CA ILE A 59 9.03 4.72 4.22
C ILE A 59 7.86 5.46 3.60
N ASN A 60 7.32 4.92 2.51
CA ASN A 60 6.17 5.52 1.85
C ASN A 60 5.43 4.48 0.99
N ALA A 61 4.35 4.91 0.36
CA ALA A 61 3.61 4.14 -0.61
C ALA A 61 3.13 4.99 -1.77
N SER A 62 2.67 4.33 -2.83
CA SER A 62 1.96 4.98 -3.92
C SER A 62 1.03 4.00 -4.61
N THR A 63 -0.14 4.49 -5.01
CA THR A 63 -1.14 3.72 -5.76
C THR A 63 -1.32 4.32 -7.14
N SER A 64 -1.42 3.45 -8.13
CA SER A 64 -1.70 3.81 -9.52
C SER A 64 -2.94 3.06 -10.02
N LYS A 65 -3.18 3.13 -11.33
CA LYS A 65 -4.26 2.36 -11.96
C LYS A 65 -4.03 0.87 -11.89
N GLU A 66 -2.78 0.40 -11.88
CA GLU A 66 -2.45 -1.03 -12.05
C GLU A 66 -1.62 -1.61 -10.90
N THR A 67 -0.88 -0.76 -10.19
CA THR A 67 0.04 -1.19 -9.15
C THR A 67 -0.03 -0.30 -7.93
N THR A 68 0.12 -0.92 -6.76
CA THR A 68 0.37 -0.26 -5.48
C THR A 68 1.76 -0.65 -5.02
N TYR A 69 2.58 0.32 -4.65
CA TYR A 69 3.92 0.13 -4.12
C TYR A 69 3.96 0.52 -2.65
N LEU A 70 4.56 -0.33 -1.82
CA LEU A 70 5.05 0.05 -0.51
C LEU A 70 6.57 -0.05 -0.54
N TYR A 71 7.27 0.98 -0.09
CA TYR A 71 8.71 1.00 -0.19
C TYR A 71 9.38 1.64 1.01
N ALA A 72 10.63 1.24 1.22
CA ALA A 72 11.50 1.84 2.21
C ALA A 72 12.91 2.00 1.65
N LYS A 73 13.56 3.10 2.04
CA LYS A 73 14.97 3.37 1.77
C LYS A 73 15.68 3.58 3.10
N VAL A 74 16.70 2.77 3.36
CA VAL A 74 17.40 2.76 4.66
C VAL A 74 18.91 2.59 4.50
N PRO A 75 19.72 2.93 5.51
CA PRO A 75 21.10 2.45 5.60
C PRO A 75 21.15 0.92 5.48
N GLN A 76 22.18 0.38 4.82
CA GLN A 76 22.26 -1.05 4.50
C GLN A 76 22.18 -1.97 5.75
N GLU A 77 22.68 -1.48 6.89
CA GLU A 77 22.69 -2.19 8.17
C GLU A 77 21.26 -2.41 8.70
N GLN A 78 20.33 -1.54 8.28
CA GLN A 78 18.94 -1.50 8.72
C GLN A 78 17.98 -2.23 7.78
N PHE A 79 18.50 -2.89 6.73
CA PHE A 79 17.69 -3.66 5.76
C PHE A 79 16.67 -4.58 6.45
N LYS A 80 17.10 -5.32 7.49
CA LYS A 80 16.22 -6.28 8.19
C LYS A 80 15.06 -5.56 8.90
N THR A 81 15.34 -4.42 9.53
CA THR A 81 14.33 -3.60 10.22
C THR A 81 13.30 -3.09 9.22
N ALA A 82 13.75 -2.55 8.09
CA ALA A 82 12.87 -2.05 7.03
C ALA A 82 12.00 -3.16 6.42
N PHE A 83 12.59 -4.32 6.12
CA PHE A 83 11.86 -5.46 5.58
C PHE A 83 10.79 -5.98 6.56
N ASP A 84 11.10 -6.02 7.86
CA ASP A 84 10.15 -6.41 8.91
C ASP A 84 8.99 -5.42 9.04
N VAL A 85 9.23 -4.10 8.92
CA VAL A 85 8.17 -3.09 8.91
C VAL A 85 7.25 -3.26 7.70
N LEU A 86 7.81 -3.36 6.48
CA LEU A 86 7.01 -3.52 5.26
C LEU A 86 6.17 -4.81 5.29
N THR A 87 6.77 -5.90 5.78
CA THR A 87 6.08 -7.19 5.98
C THR A 87 4.92 -7.03 6.95
N ASP A 88 5.17 -6.41 8.11
CA ASP A 88 4.16 -6.25 9.14
C ASP A 88 2.98 -5.36 8.70
N ILE A 89 3.26 -4.31 7.91
CA ILE A 89 2.22 -3.47 7.31
C ILE A 89 1.30 -4.28 6.40
N ILE A 90 1.88 -5.09 5.51
CA ILE A 90 1.09 -5.84 4.52
C ILE A 90 0.31 -6.99 5.15
N LEU A 91 0.89 -7.69 6.13
CA LEU A 91 0.27 -8.88 6.72
C LEU A 91 -0.65 -8.57 7.90
N ASN A 92 -0.29 -7.58 8.71
CA ASN A 92 -0.88 -7.41 10.04
C ASN A 92 -1.53 -6.04 10.25
N SER A 93 -1.85 -5.29 9.18
CA SER A 93 -2.56 -4.02 9.31
C SER A 93 -3.92 -4.24 9.98
N LEU A 94 -4.22 -3.41 10.98
CA LEU A 94 -5.43 -3.56 11.81
C LEU A 94 -6.71 -3.12 11.09
N MET A 95 -6.57 -2.22 10.11
CA MET A 95 -7.67 -1.63 9.34
C MET A 95 -8.85 -1.23 10.22
N ARG A 96 -8.60 -0.49 11.31
CA ARG A 96 -9.64 -0.17 12.30
C ARG A 96 -10.74 0.68 11.68
N GLU A 97 -11.97 0.51 12.16
CA GLU A 97 -13.09 1.35 11.71
C GLU A 97 -12.84 2.83 12.00
N GLU A 98 -12.29 3.16 13.17
CA GLU A 98 -11.97 4.54 13.54
C GLU A 98 -10.94 5.19 12.60
N ASP A 99 -9.98 4.41 12.09
CA ASP A 99 -8.97 4.88 11.15
C ASP A 99 -9.61 5.07 9.76
N LEU A 100 -10.48 4.15 9.34
CA LEU A 100 -11.27 4.25 8.12
C LEU A 100 -12.13 5.52 8.09
N HIS A 101 -12.84 5.81 9.18
CA HIS A 101 -13.67 7.03 9.26
C HIS A 101 -12.86 8.31 9.12
N LYS A 102 -11.66 8.36 9.72
CA LYS A 102 -10.77 9.52 9.61
C LYS A 102 -10.21 9.65 8.19
N GLU A 103 -9.69 8.57 7.61
CA GLU A 103 -9.05 8.61 6.29
C GLU A 103 -10.02 8.87 5.14
N LYS A 104 -11.29 8.46 5.26
CA LYS A 104 -12.32 8.88 4.29
C LYS A 104 -12.39 10.40 4.15
N ASN A 105 -12.33 11.13 5.26
CA ASN A 105 -12.37 12.59 5.23
C ASN A 105 -11.11 13.16 4.60
N VAL A 106 -9.93 12.60 4.92
CA VAL A 106 -8.65 13.01 4.32
C VAL A 106 -8.70 12.84 2.80
N ILE A 107 -9.15 11.69 2.31
CA ILE A 107 -9.25 11.41 0.87
C ILE A 107 -10.32 12.27 0.19
N ILE A 108 -11.43 12.59 0.85
CA ILE A 108 -12.43 13.52 0.31
C ILE A 108 -11.81 14.92 0.11
N GLU A 109 -11.04 15.42 1.07
CA GLU A 109 -10.35 16.70 0.92
C GLU A 109 -9.27 16.65 -0.17
N GLU A 110 -8.60 15.51 -0.35
CA GLU A 110 -7.69 15.31 -1.46
C GLU A 110 -8.42 15.33 -2.81
N ILE A 111 -9.56 14.63 -2.94
CA ILE A 111 -10.38 14.67 -4.16
C ILE A 111 -10.76 16.11 -4.51
N ARG A 112 -11.16 16.92 -3.52
CA ARG A 112 -11.49 18.34 -3.72
C ARG A 112 -10.28 19.14 -4.16
N LYS A 113 -9.13 18.94 -3.51
CA LYS A 113 -7.87 19.59 -3.89
C LYS A 113 -7.50 19.30 -5.35
N TYR A 114 -7.62 18.06 -5.81
CA TYR A 114 -7.35 17.71 -7.22
C TYR A 114 -8.36 18.35 -8.18
N GLN A 115 -9.60 18.58 -7.76
CA GLN A 115 -10.59 19.31 -8.56
C GLN A 115 -10.30 20.82 -8.62
N ASP A 116 -9.69 21.38 -7.58
CA ASP A 116 -9.31 22.79 -7.51
C ASP A 116 -8.00 23.13 -8.23
N ILE A 117 -7.21 22.12 -8.62
CA ILE A 117 -5.96 22.28 -9.38
C ILE A 117 -6.25 21.93 -10.86
N PRO A 118 -6.32 22.91 -11.78
CA PRO A 118 -6.73 22.66 -13.16
C PRO A 118 -5.85 21.68 -13.92
N GLU A 119 -4.54 21.69 -13.68
CA GLU A 119 -3.58 20.79 -14.34
C GLU A 119 -3.88 19.32 -14.00
N GLU A 120 -4.04 19.02 -12.71
CA GLU A 120 -4.41 17.70 -12.19
C GLU A 120 -5.81 17.26 -12.68
N LEU A 121 -6.79 18.18 -12.65
CA LEU A 121 -8.15 17.89 -13.09
C LEU A 121 -8.19 17.52 -14.59
N VAL A 122 -7.40 18.20 -15.43
CA VAL A 122 -7.35 17.93 -16.86
C VAL A 122 -6.87 16.51 -17.14
N GLU A 123 -5.88 16.00 -16.40
CA GLU A 123 -5.42 14.61 -16.56
C GLU A 123 -6.52 13.60 -16.25
N ILE A 124 -7.24 13.79 -15.13
CA ILE A 124 -8.36 12.93 -14.74
C ILE A 124 -9.49 12.95 -15.80
N LEU A 125 -9.80 14.12 -16.33
CA LEU A 125 -10.83 14.27 -17.37
C LEU A 125 -10.40 13.64 -18.69
N LEU A 126 -9.14 13.84 -19.09
CA LEU A 126 -8.57 13.27 -20.31
C LEU A 126 -8.63 11.74 -20.26
N ASP A 127 -8.21 11.15 -19.14
CA ASP A 127 -8.28 9.70 -18.92
C ASP A 127 -9.71 9.15 -19.07
N ARG A 128 -10.69 9.82 -18.47
CA ARG A 128 -12.09 9.43 -18.55
C ARG A 128 -12.63 9.49 -19.98
N ILE A 129 -12.21 10.49 -20.77
CA ILE A 129 -12.64 10.67 -22.15
C ILE A 129 -11.97 9.64 -23.07
N MET A 130 -10.65 9.46 -22.96
CA MET A 130 -9.89 8.51 -23.78
C MET A 130 -10.34 7.07 -23.52
N TRP A 131 -10.55 6.72 -22.25
CA TRP A 131 -10.90 5.36 -21.81
C TRP A 131 -12.38 5.24 -21.46
N LYS A 132 -13.26 5.74 -22.35
CA LYS A 132 -14.71 5.74 -22.13
C LYS A 132 -15.22 4.34 -21.76
N ASN A 133 -15.92 4.24 -20.62
CA ASN A 133 -16.46 3.00 -20.05
C ASN A 133 -15.42 1.90 -19.73
N HIS A 134 -14.12 2.19 -19.87
CA HIS A 134 -13.06 1.26 -19.57
C HIS A 134 -12.48 1.53 -18.17
N PRO A 135 -12.12 0.50 -17.37
CA PRO A 135 -11.59 0.71 -16.02
C PRO A 135 -10.35 1.60 -15.92
N LEU A 136 -9.53 1.69 -16.97
CA LEU A 136 -8.38 2.60 -17.01
C LEU A 136 -8.76 4.09 -17.03
N GLY A 137 -10.01 4.43 -17.32
CA GLY A 137 -10.52 5.81 -17.25
C GLY A 137 -10.99 6.23 -15.86
N ARG A 138 -10.86 5.35 -14.86
CA ARG A 138 -11.26 5.64 -13.48
C ARG A 138 -10.15 6.39 -12.76
N SER A 139 -10.54 7.39 -11.99
CA SER A 139 -9.63 8.11 -11.09
C SER A 139 -9.10 7.16 -10.02
N VAL A 140 -7.82 7.28 -9.67
CA VAL A 140 -7.20 6.55 -8.55
C VAL A 140 -7.79 6.99 -7.22
N LEU A 141 -8.13 8.27 -7.09
CA LEU A 141 -8.75 8.83 -5.88
C LEU A 141 -10.19 8.32 -5.65
N GLY A 142 -10.83 7.79 -6.70
CA GLY A 142 -12.26 7.47 -6.69
C GLY A 142 -13.14 8.71 -6.76
N TYR A 143 -14.31 8.63 -6.13
CA TYR A 143 -15.30 9.72 -6.05
C TYR A 143 -15.80 9.85 -4.62
N GLU A 144 -16.17 11.06 -4.19
CA GLU A 144 -16.66 11.28 -2.82
C GLU A 144 -17.78 10.30 -2.43
N LYS A 145 -18.73 10.08 -3.35
CA LYS A 145 -19.85 9.14 -3.16
C LYS A 145 -19.42 7.68 -3.00
N SER A 146 -18.36 7.23 -3.68
CA SER A 146 -17.89 5.86 -3.51
C SER A 146 -17.06 5.74 -2.23
N VAL A 147 -16.13 6.67 -2.00
CA VAL A 147 -15.23 6.68 -0.83
C VAL A 147 -16.03 6.68 0.49
N ILE A 148 -17.06 7.51 0.60
CA ILE A 148 -17.85 7.60 1.83
C ILE A 148 -18.58 6.27 2.18
N ASN A 149 -18.93 5.48 1.16
CA ASN A 149 -19.71 4.26 1.31
C ASN A 149 -18.87 3.00 1.53
N ILE A 150 -17.55 3.03 1.30
CA ILE A 150 -16.65 1.88 1.52
C ILE A 150 -16.66 1.47 3.00
N GLN A 151 -16.96 0.23 3.32
CA GLN A 151 -16.92 -0.28 4.70
C GLN A 151 -15.61 -1.03 4.99
N ARG A 152 -15.36 -1.33 6.26
CA ARG A 152 -14.16 -2.04 6.68
C ARG A 152 -14.07 -3.43 6.05
N GLU A 153 -15.19 -4.12 5.92
CA GLU A 153 -15.29 -5.44 5.30
C GLU A 153 -14.89 -5.41 3.82
N ASP A 154 -15.14 -4.29 3.14
CA ASP A 154 -14.72 -4.08 1.76
C ASP A 154 -13.20 -3.97 1.67
N LEU A 155 -12.55 -3.28 2.62
CA LEU A 155 -11.08 -3.19 2.70
C LEU A 155 -10.46 -4.56 2.92
N LEU A 156 -10.97 -5.31 3.90
CA LEU A 156 -10.49 -6.66 4.21
C LEU A 156 -10.65 -7.59 3.02
N SER A 157 -11.82 -7.54 2.36
CA SER A 157 -12.07 -8.32 1.15
C SER A 157 -11.13 -7.94 0.00
N TYR A 158 -10.85 -6.64 -0.15
CA TYR A 158 -9.92 -6.15 -1.16
C TYR A 158 -8.49 -6.64 -0.89
N VAL A 159 -8.01 -6.51 0.35
CA VAL A 159 -6.66 -6.94 0.74
C VAL A 159 -6.51 -8.44 0.61
N ASN A 160 -7.47 -9.23 1.10
CA ASN A 160 -7.45 -10.70 0.95
C ASN A 160 -7.40 -11.13 -0.51
N LYS A 161 -8.03 -10.38 -1.41
CA LYS A 161 -8.04 -10.69 -2.85
C LYS A 161 -6.72 -10.33 -3.53
N PHE A 162 -6.15 -9.17 -3.25
CA PHE A 162 -5.05 -8.61 -4.04
C PHE A 162 -3.67 -8.70 -3.38
N TYR A 163 -3.57 -8.71 -2.05
CA TYR A 163 -2.30 -8.66 -1.31
C TYR A 163 -1.80 -10.08 -0.98
N CYS A 164 -1.77 -10.95 -1.99
CA CYS A 164 -1.34 -12.34 -1.88
C CYS A 164 0.05 -12.56 -2.53
N PRO A 165 0.78 -13.65 -2.20
CA PRO A 165 2.14 -13.88 -2.71
C PRO A 165 2.21 -13.95 -4.23
N ASN A 166 1.18 -14.53 -4.85
CA ASN A 166 1.13 -14.72 -6.29
C ASN A 166 0.87 -13.41 -7.04
N ASN A 167 0.54 -12.32 -6.33
CA ASN A 167 0.31 -10.98 -6.87
C ASN A 167 1.26 -9.92 -6.26
N LEU A 168 2.37 -10.36 -5.67
CA LEU A 168 3.37 -9.53 -5.01
C LEU A 168 4.76 -9.76 -5.60
N VAL A 169 5.46 -8.67 -5.93
CA VAL A 169 6.87 -8.69 -6.31
C VAL A 169 7.67 -7.90 -5.29
N ILE A 170 8.71 -8.53 -4.73
CA ILE A 170 9.64 -7.86 -3.82
C ILE A 170 10.93 -7.55 -4.58
N SER A 171 11.22 -6.26 -4.75
CA SER A 171 12.45 -5.77 -5.38
C SER A 171 13.37 -5.17 -4.33
N VAL A 172 14.66 -5.51 -4.38
CA VAL A 172 15.68 -4.99 -3.47
C VAL A 172 16.89 -4.53 -4.27
N ALA A 173 17.29 -3.27 -4.08
CA ALA A 173 18.43 -2.68 -4.75
C ALA A 173 19.34 -1.97 -3.74
N GLY A 174 20.66 -2.12 -3.89
CA GLY A 174 21.65 -1.48 -3.01
C GLY A 174 22.87 -2.36 -2.75
N ASN A 175 23.52 -2.12 -1.61
CA ASN A 175 24.64 -2.93 -1.14
C ASN A 175 24.17 -3.97 -0.13
N ILE A 176 23.54 -5.04 -0.64
CA ILE A 176 23.04 -6.14 0.19
C ILE A 176 23.37 -7.47 -0.48
N LYS A 177 23.77 -8.46 0.32
CA LYS A 177 23.98 -9.82 -0.17
C LYS A 177 22.63 -10.47 -0.45
N ILE A 178 22.48 -11.09 -1.61
CA ILE A 178 21.25 -11.78 -2.02
C ILE A 178 20.81 -12.83 -0.99
N THR A 179 21.76 -13.50 -0.32
CA THR A 179 21.46 -14.48 0.73
C THR A 179 20.72 -13.88 1.93
N LYS A 180 21.00 -12.61 2.29
CA LYS A 180 20.24 -11.92 3.34
C LYS A 180 18.81 -11.60 2.89
N VAL A 181 18.62 -11.29 1.61
CA VAL A 181 17.31 -10.99 1.02
C VAL A 181 16.46 -12.27 0.98
N ILE A 182 17.00 -13.36 0.43
CA ILE A 182 16.32 -14.66 0.36
C ILE A 182 15.84 -15.10 1.75
N LEU A 183 16.68 -14.98 2.78
CA LEU A 183 16.32 -15.35 4.14
C LEU A 183 15.15 -14.52 4.71
N GLN A 184 15.02 -13.24 4.35
CA GLN A 184 13.85 -12.45 4.77
C GLN A 184 12.59 -12.84 3.97
N VAL A 185 12.73 -13.10 2.67
CA VAL A 185 11.61 -13.52 1.82
C VAL A 185 11.07 -14.90 2.25
N GLU A 186 11.94 -15.83 2.64
CA GLU A 186 11.53 -17.14 3.18
C GLU A 186 10.70 -16.98 4.46
N LYS A 187 11.15 -16.13 5.39
CA LYS A 187 10.40 -15.81 6.63
C LYS A 187 9.05 -15.15 6.33
N PHE A 188 9.01 -14.23 5.36
CA PHE A 188 7.76 -13.62 4.90
C PHE A 188 6.76 -14.69 4.42
N ARG A 189 7.22 -15.63 3.59
CA ARG A 189 6.39 -16.73 3.08
C ARG A 189 5.90 -17.67 4.18
N GLU A 190 6.73 -17.96 5.18
CA GLU A 190 6.33 -18.80 6.33
C GLU A 190 5.23 -18.15 7.18
N ASN A 191 5.33 -16.84 7.42
CA ASN A 191 4.33 -16.11 8.18
C ASN A 191 2.97 -16.09 7.46
N GLN A 192 2.96 -15.93 6.14
CA GLN A 192 1.72 -15.98 5.37
C GLN A 192 1.00 -17.33 5.43
N LYS A 193 1.74 -18.45 5.37
CA LYS A 193 1.12 -19.78 5.46
C LYS A 193 0.44 -20.04 6.82
N LYS A 194 0.94 -19.42 7.88
CA LYS A 194 0.33 -19.54 9.22
C LYS A 194 -1.01 -18.82 9.29
N ASP A 195 -1.16 -17.68 8.61
CA ASP A 195 -2.46 -16.98 8.52
C ASP A 195 -3.49 -17.77 7.70
N GLU A 196 -3.08 -18.41 6.59
CA GLU A 196 -3.99 -19.26 5.81
C GLU A 196 -4.50 -20.47 6.61
N SER A 197 -3.70 -21.01 7.55
CA SER A 197 -4.12 -22.10 8.44
C SER A 197 -5.07 -21.69 9.57
N GLY A 198 -5.29 -20.38 9.78
CA GLY A 198 -6.20 -19.82 10.78
C GLY A 198 -7.64 -19.61 10.29
N TYR A 199 -7.89 -19.71 8.99
CA TYR A 199 -9.23 -19.70 8.39
C TYR A 199 -9.52 -21.08 7.81
N SER A 200 -10.09 -21.94 8.65
CA SER A 200 -10.75 -23.18 8.18
C SER A 200 -12.03 -22.78 7.44
N PHE A 201 -12.20 -23.26 6.20
CA PHE A 201 -13.51 -23.32 5.56
C PHE A 201 -14.50 -24.11 6.42
#